data_AF-A0A383ATF8-F1
#
_entry.id   AF-A0A383ATF8-F1
#
_cell.length_a   1.000
_cell.length_b   1.000
_cell.length_c   1.000
_cell.angle_alpha   90.00
_cell.angle_beta   90.00
_cell.angle_gamma   90.00
#
_symmetry.space_group_name_H-M   'P 1'
#
loop_
_entity.id
_entity.type
_entity.pdbx_description
1 polymer ?
#
loop_
_entity_poly.entity_id
_entity_poly.type
_entity_poly.pdbx_seq_one_letter_code
_entity_poly.pdbx_strand_id
1 'polypeptide(L)'
;MKIYKLAENTIDDKDYEVLINFLKNRKYLNQSKITKVFEQKFSDFLNSKLSIFVNSGSSANLLIAQTLLEGNYLKNKVAILPAVSWSTTVS
;
A
#
# COMPACT_ATOMS: atom_id res chain seq x y z
N MET A 1 -32.60 -10.16 -15.25
CA MET A 1 -31.24 -10.16 -15.84
C MET A 1 -30.24 -10.37 -14.72
N LYS A 2 -29.28 -11.29 -14.85
CA LYS A 2 -28.33 -11.60 -13.77
C LYS A 2 -27.13 -10.67 -13.90
N ILE A 3 -26.76 -9.99 -12.82
CA ILE A 3 -25.64 -9.04 -12.77
C ILE A 3 -24.39 -9.78 -12.31
N TYR A 4 -23.32 -9.70 -13.09
CA TYR A 4 -22.01 -10.24 -12.73
C TYR A 4 -21.04 -9.07 -12.51
N LYS A 5 -20.61 -8.89 -11.26
CA LYS A 5 -19.67 -7.83 -10.88
C LYS A 5 -18.24 -8.30 -11.06
N LEU A 6 -17.33 -7.37 -11.33
CA LEU A 6 -15.89 -7.64 -11.37
C LEU A 6 -15.24 -7.66 -9.97
N ALA A 7 -15.88 -7.04 -8.98
CA ALA A 7 -15.40 -6.93 -7.61
C ALA A 7 -16.56 -6.91 -6.62
N GLU A 8 -16.25 -7.20 -5.36
CA GLU A 8 -17.18 -7.29 -4.25
C GLU A 8 -16.68 -6.51 -3.04
N ASN A 9 -17.58 -6.27 -2.07
CA ASN A 9 -17.21 -5.61 -0.83
C ASN A 9 -16.46 -6.59 0.08
N THR A 10 -15.28 -6.22 0.54
CA THR A 10 -14.43 -7.04 1.42
C THR A 10 -14.46 -6.58 2.87
N ILE A 11 -15.38 -5.67 3.23
CA ILE A 11 -15.52 -5.07 4.56
C ILE A 11 -16.83 -5.54 5.19
N ASP A 12 -16.76 -6.05 6.42
CA ASP A 12 -17.91 -6.52 7.20
C ASP A 12 -18.17 -5.68 8.47
N ASP A 13 -19.21 -6.04 9.25
CA ASP A 13 -19.59 -5.32 10.46
C ASP A 13 -18.48 -5.28 11.52
N LYS A 14 -17.57 -6.28 11.55
CA LYS A 14 -16.46 -6.29 12.49
C LYS A 14 -15.43 -5.23 12.13
N ASP A 15 -15.19 -5.01 10.85
CA ASP A 15 -14.31 -3.92 10.38
C ASP A 15 -14.89 -2.55 10.78
N TYR A 16 -16.20 -2.38 10.66
CA TYR A 16 -16.88 -1.17 11.11
C TYR A 16 -16.74 -0.97 12.62
N GLU A 17 -16.89 -2.01 13.43
CA GLU A 17 -16.66 -1.92 14.88
C GLU A 17 -15.21 -1.53 15.22
N VAL A 18 -14.22 -2.07 14.50
CA VAL A 18 -12.81 -1.66 14.65
C VAL A 18 -12.65 -0.17 14.33
N LEU A 19 -13.24 0.30 13.24
CA LEU A 19 -13.20 1.70 12.86
C LEU A 19 -13.89 2.58 13.91
N ILE A 20 -15.11 2.26 14.34
CA ILE A 20 -15.86 3.01 15.35
C ILE A 20 -15.05 3.11 16.65
N ASN A 21 -14.45 2.01 17.09
CA ASN A 21 -13.62 2.00 18.29
C ASN A 21 -12.36 2.84 18.13
N PHE A 22 -11.69 2.79 16.97
CA PHE A 22 -10.60 3.72 16.67
C PHE A 22 -11.10 5.17 16.73
N LEU A 23 -12.24 5.45 16.10
CA LEU A 23 -12.81 6.79 16.05
C LEU A 23 -13.14 7.34 17.45
N LYS A 24 -13.73 6.54 18.34
CA LYS A 24 -14.05 6.97 19.71
C LYS A 24 -12.80 7.31 20.55
N ASN A 25 -11.68 6.63 20.30
CA ASN A 25 -10.50 6.68 21.17
C ASN A 25 -9.31 7.49 20.61
N ARG A 26 -9.37 7.91 19.34
CA ARG A 26 -8.24 8.57 18.67
C ARG A 26 -8.05 10.02 19.11
N LYS A 27 -6.79 10.46 19.09
CA LYS A 27 -6.41 11.89 19.18
C LYS A 27 -6.08 12.51 17.82
N TYR A 28 -5.92 11.70 16.78
CA TYR A 28 -5.51 12.10 15.44
C TYR A 28 -6.03 11.10 14.39
N LEU A 29 -6.06 11.53 13.13
CA LEU A 29 -6.62 10.78 11.99
C LEU A 29 -5.57 10.33 10.96
N ASN A 30 -4.32 10.79 11.11
CA ASN A 30 -3.23 10.44 10.22
C ASN A 30 -2.57 9.11 10.63
N GLN A 31 -1.53 8.70 9.88
CA GLN A 31 -0.77 7.48 10.16
C GLN A 31 -0.35 7.41 11.62
N SER A 32 -0.54 6.24 12.23
CA SER A 32 -0.49 6.08 13.68
C SER A 32 0.25 4.83 14.11
N LYS A 33 0.18 4.53 15.41
CA LYS A 33 0.58 3.23 15.95
C LYS A 33 -0.10 2.07 15.21
N ILE A 34 -1.33 2.24 14.75
CA ILE A 34 -2.07 1.21 13.99
C ILE A 34 -1.41 0.96 12.64
N THR A 35 -0.94 2.01 11.96
CA THR A 35 -0.19 1.87 10.69
C THR A 35 1.08 1.04 10.89
N LYS A 36 1.86 1.31 11.95
CA LYS A 36 3.06 0.52 12.27
C LYS A 36 2.76 -0.94 12.58
N VAL A 37 1.66 -1.20 13.29
CA VAL A 37 1.21 -2.58 13.55
C VAL A 37 0.81 -3.29 12.25
N PHE A 38 0.14 -2.58 11.34
CA PHE A 38 -0.18 -3.11 10.02
C PHE A 38 1.09 -3.43 9.22
N GLU A 39 2.04 -2.51 9.16
CA GLU A 39 3.34 -2.69 8.47
C GLU A 39 4.10 -3.92 9.00
N GLN A 40 4.13 -4.12 10.32
CA GLN A 40 4.76 -5.30 10.93
C GLN A 40 4.04 -6.58 10.49
N LYS A 41 2.70 -6.64 10.66
CA LYS A 41 1.91 -7.80 10.26
C LYS A 41 2.04 -8.12 8.78
N PHE A 42 2.13 -7.10 7.94
CA PHE A 42 2.31 -7.25 6.50
C PHE A 42 3.72 -7.76 6.16
N SER A 43 4.74 -7.30 6.89
CA SER A 43 6.11 -7.82 6.75
C SER A 43 6.19 -9.30 7.14
N ASP A 44 5.56 -9.67 8.26
CA ASP A 44 5.49 -11.06 8.72
C ASP A 44 4.74 -11.93 7.70
N PHE A 45 3.61 -11.44 7.17
CA PHE A 45 2.83 -12.13 6.15
C PHE A 45 3.61 -12.40 4.85
N LEU A 46 4.40 -11.42 4.39
CA LEU A 46 5.22 -11.55 3.19
C LEU A 46 6.59 -12.22 3.43
N ASN A 47 6.94 -12.52 4.69
CA ASN A 47 8.30 -12.93 5.09
C ASN A 47 9.37 -11.92 4.61
N SER A 48 9.08 -10.62 4.75
CA SER A 48 9.99 -9.52 4.44
C SER A 48 10.54 -8.90 5.72
N LYS A 49 11.72 -8.25 5.65
CA LYS A 49 12.30 -7.56 6.82
C LYS A 49 11.54 -6.29 7.20
N LEU A 50 10.89 -5.64 6.23
CA LEU A 50 10.26 -4.34 6.39
C LEU A 50 9.21 -4.13 5.30
N SER A 51 8.10 -3.51 5.69
CA SER A 51 7.05 -3.02 4.79
C SER A 51 6.69 -1.60 5.20
N ILE A 52 6.38 -0.75 4.22
CA ILE A 52 6.00 0.65 4.45
C ILE A 52 4.62 0.89 3.84
N PHE A 53 3.69 1.41 4.64
CA PHE A 53 2.35 1.75 4.20
C PHE A 53 2.31 3.16 3.62
N VAL A 54 1.76 3.27 2.41
CA VAL A 54 1.61 4.53 1.66
C VAL A 54 0.18 4.66 1.18
N ASN A 55 -0.20 5.87 0.74
CA ASN A 55 -1.59 6.17 0.40
C ASN A 55 -2.15 5.40 -0.82
N SER A 56 -1.30 4.81 -1.66
CA SER A 56 -1.69 4.08 -2.87
C SER A 56 -0.53 3.25 -3.43
N GLY A 57 -0.85 2.27 -4.28
CA GLY A 57 0.17 1.52 -5.03
C GLY A 57 1.00 2.41 -5.97
N SER A 58 0.41 3.47 -6.53
CA SER A 58 1.12 4.43 -7.37
C SER A 58 2.19 5.21 -6.60
N SER A 59 1.89 5.65 -5.37
CA SER A 59 2.90 6.26 -4.50
C SER A 59 3.98 5.26 -4.06
N ALA A 60 3.65 3.98 -3.94
CA ALA A 60 4.64 2.94 -3.67
C ALA A 60 5.66 2.83 -4.83
N ASN A 61 5.18 2.77 -6.08
CA ASN A 61 6.05 2.76 -7.26
C ASN A 61 6.95 4.00 -7.33
N LEU A 62 6.38 5.18 -7.05
CA LEU A 62 7.15 6.43 -7.02
C LEU A 62 8.27 6.37 -5.99
N LEU A 63 7.98 5.94 -4.76
CA LEU A 63 9.00 5.85 -3.71
C LEU A 63 10.09 4.82 -4.04
N ILE A 64 9.73 3.67 -4.61
CA ILE A 64 10.73 2.68 -5.06
C ILE A 64 11.73 3.34 -6.04
N ALA A 65 11.23 4.01 -7.08
CA ALA A 65 12.09 4.66 -8.07
C ALA A 65 12.90 5.81 -7.46
N GLN A 66 12.27 6.68 -6.66
CA GLN A 66 12.92 7.84 -6.07
C GLN A 66 14.00 7.43 -5.06
N THR A 67 13.76 6.44 -4.22
CA THR A 67 14.75 5.94 -3.26
C THR A 67 15.97 5.37 -3.97
N LEU A 68 15.80 4.64 -5.07
CA LEU A 68 16.92 4.13 -5.86
C LEU A 68 17.75 5.26 -6.48
N LEU A 69 17.08 6.30 -6.98
CA LEU A 69 17.72 7.47 -7.60
C LEU A 69 18.47 8.33 -6.57
N GLU A 70 17.79 8.78 -5.51
CA GLU A 70 18.35 9.68 -4.49
C GLU A 70 19.35 8.98 -3.57
N GLY A 71 19.15 7.67 -3.34
CA GLY A 71 20.09 6.86 -2.58
C GLY A 71 21.37 6.50 -3.35
N ASN A 72 21.49 6.92 -4.62
CA ASN A 72 22.59 6.56 -5.51
C ASN A 72 22.81 5.04 -5.60
N TYR A 73 21.73 4.26 -5.60
CA TYR A 73 21.75 2.79 -5.67
C TYR A 73 21.72 2.27 -7.11
N LEU A 74 21.48 3.14 -8.09
CA LEU A 74 21.40 2.79 -9.50
C LEU A 74 22.76 2.83 -10.18
N LYS A 75 23.08 1.77 -10.94
CA LYS A 75 24.23 1.75 -11.85
C LYS A 75 24.07 2.74 -13.02
N ASN A 76 22.84 2.88 -13.53
CA ASN A 76 22.46 3.82 -14.59
C ASN A 76 20.94 4.08 -14.53
N LYS A 77 20.42 4.95 -15.41
CA LYS A 77 19.00 5.37 -15.44
C LYS A 77 18.16 4.63 -16.49
N VAL A 78 18.54 3.42 -16.88
CA VAL A 78 17.80 2.60 -17.86
C VAL A 78 17.12 1.43 -17.14
N ALA A 79 15.81 1.31 -17.31
CA ALA A 79 15.00 0.20 -16.80
C ALA A 79 14.26 -0.49 -17.95
N ILE A 80 14.19 -1.83 -17.91
CA ILE A 80 13.43 -2.64 -18.87
C ILE A 80 12.10 -3.02 -18.20
N LEU A 81 10.99 -2.79 -18.90
CA LEU A 81 9.63 -2.99 -18.39
C LEU A 81 8.80 -3.80 -19.40
N PRO A 82 7.78 -4.55 -18.97
CA PRO A 82 6.84 -5.21 -19.87
C PRO A 82 5.98 -4.18 -20.62
N ALA A 83 5.53 -4.54 -21.83
CA ALA A 83 4.74 -3.66 -22.69
C ALA A 83 3.31 -3.37 -22.16
N VAL A 84 2.80 -4.20 -21.25
CA VAL A 84 1.46 -4.06 -20.66
C VAL A 84 1.59 -4.06 -19.14
N SER A 85 1.14 -2.98 -18.51
CA SER A 85 1.11 -2.81 -17.05
C SER A 85 0.07 -1.75 -16.68
N TRP A 86 -0.04 -1.42 -15.40
CA TRP A 86 -0.77 -0.24 -14.95
C TRP A 86 -0.01 1.04 -15.31
N SER A 87 -0.73 2.13 -15.59
CA SER A 87 -0.12 3.39 -16.04
C SER A 87 0.97 3.89 -15.10
N THR A 88 0.76 3.80 -13.79
CA THR A 88 1.74 4.26 -12.79
C THR A 88 2.96 3.35 -12.62
N THR A 89 3.20 2.44 -13.56
CA THR A 89 4.45 1.66 -13.71
C THR A 89 5.20 2.02 -14.99
N VAL A 90 4.51 2.43 -16.07
CA VAL A 90 5.10 2.55 -17.42
C VAL A 90 4.78 3.87 -18.15
N SER A 91 4.03 4.79 -17.55
CA SER A 91 3.65 6.10 -18.14
C SER A 91 4.63 7.22 -17.82
#